data_AF-A0A7J3VSR6-F1
#
_entry.id   AF-A0A7J3VSR6-F1
#
_cell.length_a   1.000
_cell.length_b   1.000
_cell.length_c   1.000
_cell.angle_alpha   90.00
_cell.angle_beta   90.00
_cell.angle_gamma   90.00
#
_symmetry.space_group_name_H-M   'P 1'
#
loop_
_entity.id
_entity.type
_entity.pdbx_description
1 polymer ?
#
loop_
_entity_poly.entity_id
_entity_poly.type
_entity_poly.pdbx_seq_one_letter_code
_entity_poly.pdbx_strand_id
1 'polypeptide(L)'
;MSHKCPLCGTPVSWSERQAGLYACLTVCVPLVPFPRHLVEKHPSYLQEAKRLARPVMYTSLSLAAAAALLFLSGFYAASALAGLVCVVFFMVGWNRRRRLIHRFQFSATGF
;
A
#
# COMPACT_ATOMS: atom_id res chain seq x y z
N MET A 1 12.75 13.31 18.50
CA MET A 1 11.32 12.97 18.69
C MET A 1 11.15 11.47 18.43
N SER A 2 10.82 10.68 19.45
CA SER A 2 10.55 9.24 19.26
C SER A 2 9.17 9.07 18.62
N HIS A 3 9.12 8.34 17.51
CA HIS A 3 7.87 8.00 16.85
C HIS A 3 7.35 6.68 17.38
N LYS A 4 6.03 6.47 17.35
CA LYS A 4 5.40 5.21 17.79
C LYS A 4 5.04 4.36 16.58
N CYS A 5 5.20 3.04 16.72
CA CYS A 5 4.72 2.08 15.75
C CYS A 5 3.20 2.25 15.62
N PRO A 6 2.66 2.37 14.39
CA PRO A 6 1.23 2.56 14.22
C PRO A 6 0.43 1.33 14.68
N LEU A 7 1.05 0.16 14.80
CA LEU A 7 0.38 -1.10 15.16
C LEU A 7 0.42 -1.34 16.69
N CYS A 8 1.60 -1.41 17.29
CA CYS A 8 1.79 -1.79 18.69
C CYS A 8 2.18 -0.64 19.64
N GLY A 9 2.37 0.58 19.13
CA GLY A 9 2.65 1.75 19.95
C GLY A 9 4.08 1.84 20.52
N THR A 10 4.96 0.85 20.29
CA THR A 10 6.35 0.88 20.74
C THR A 10 7.15 2.01 20.07
N PRO A 11 8.19 2.56 20.73
CA PRO A 11 9.04 3.56 20.12
C PRO A 11 9.84 2.95 18.96
N VAL A 12 9.75 3.58 17.79
CA VAL A 12 10.41 3.18 16.54
C VAL A 12 10.99 4.41 15.84
N SER A 13 11.91 4.17 14.91
CA SER A 13 12.44 5.23 14.06
C SER A 13 11.35 5.80 13.13
N TRP A 14 11.59 7.00 12.59
CA TRP A 14 10.66 7.59 11.64
C TRP A 14 10.47 6.72 10.39
N SER A 15 11.54 6.10 9.90
CA SER A 15 11.49 5.21 8.73
C SER A 15 10.64 3.97 8.98
N GLU A 16 10.74 3.35 10.16
CA GLU A 16 9.90 2.21 10.54
C GLU A 16 8.43 2.60 10.68
N ARG A 17 8.13 3.79 11.21
CA ARG A 17 6.77 4.30 11.25
C ARG A 17 6.18 4.48 9.85
N GLN A 18 6.95 5.05 8.92
CA GLN A 18 6.51 5.20 7.52
C GLN A 18 6.31 3.83 6.87
N ALA A 19 7.22 2.89 7.10
CA ALA A 19 7.12 1.56 6.54
C ALA A 19 5.91 0.78 7.07
N GLY A 20 5.54 0.99 8.34
CA GLY A 20 4.30 0.43 8.91
C GLY A 20 3.03 1.06 8.33
N LEU A 21 3.02 2.39 8.18
CA LEU A 21 1.90 3.10 7.57
C LEU A 21 1.74 2.74 6.09
N TYR A 22 2.83 2.58 5.35
CA TYR A 22 2.84 2.34 3.90
C TYR A 22 3.36 0.94 3.56
N ALA A 23 2.94 -0.08 4.32
CA ALA A 23 3.38 -1.47 4.14
C ALA A 23 3.17 -1.99 2.71
N CYS A 24 2.06 -1.60 2.06
CA CYS A 24 1.82 -1.97 0.67
C CYS A 24 2.88 -1.41 -0.28
N LEU A 25 3.31 -0.16 -0.05
CA LEU A 25 4.31 0.52 -0.87
C LEU A 25 5.71 -0.07 -0.62
N THR A 26 6.07 -0.32 0.64
CA THR A 26 7.38 -0.88 1.00
C THR A 26 7.56 -2.32 0.54
N VAL A 27 6.48 -3.11 0.44
CA VAL A 27 6.53 -4.45 -0.14
C VAL A 27 6.68 -4.42 -1.66
N CYS A 28 6.05 -3.45 -2.34
CA CYS A 28 6.12 -3.32 -3.79
C CYS A 28 7.41 -2.65 -4.27
N VAL A 29 7.93 -1.69 -3.50
CA VAL A 29 9.16 -0.96 -3.81
C VAL A 29 10.06 -0.97 -2.57
N PRO A 30 11.08 -1.85 -2.52
CA PRO A 30 12.02 -1.92 -1.40
C PRO A 30 13.04 -0.77 -1.49
N LEU A 31 12.56 0.47 -1.35
CA LEU A 31 13.38 1.70 -1.40
C LEU A 31 14.23 1.91 -0.13
N VAL A 32 13.85 1.29 0.98
CA VAL A 32 14.46 1.49 2.31
C VAL A 32 14.82 0.10 2.86
N PRO A 33 15.94 -0.07 3.60
CA PRO A 33 16.22 -1.31 4.30
C PRO A 33 14.98 -1.77 5.07
N PHE A 34 14.59 -3.02 4.87
CA PHE A 34 13.34 -3.58 5.38
C PHE A 34 13.20 -3.26 6.88
N PRO A 35 12.06 -2.72 7.34
CA PRO A 35 11.88 -2.33 8.74
C PRO A 35 11.95 -3.58 9.63
N ARG A 36 13.05 -3.73 10.37
CA ARG A 36 13.31 -4.92 11.21
C ARG A 36 12.19 -5.14 12.21
N HIS A 37 11.74 -4.06 12.86
CA HIS A 37 10.64 -4.13 13.81
C HIS A 37 9.35 -4.70 13.19
N LEU A 38 9.01 -4.30 11.97
CA LEU A 38 7.78 -4.77 11.31
C LEU A 38 7.86 -6.26 10.93
N VAL A 39 9.02 -6.71 10.49
CA VAL A 39 9.28 -8.10 10.10
C VAL A 39 9.27 -9.01 11.34
N GLU A 40 9.91 -8.58 12.42
CA GLU A 40 10.05 -9.37 13.65
C GLU A 40 8.77 -9.40 14.48
N LYS A 41 8.08 -8.26 14.65
CA LYS A 41 6.91 -8.14 15.54
C LYS A 41 5.57 -8.31 14.84
N HIS A 42 5.49 -8.05 13.53
CA HIS A 42 4.24 -8.05 12.78
C HIS A 42 4.32 -8.79 11.42
N PRO A 43 4.79 -10.05 11.38
CA PRO A 43 4.96 -10.79 10.13
C PRO A 43 3.62 -11.06 9.41
N SER A 44 2.54 -11.26 10.17
CA SER A 44 1.19 -11.47 9.64
C SER A 44 0.65 -10.26 8.89
N TYR A 45 0.83 -9.06 9.43
CA TYR A 45 0.50 -7.80 8.76
C TYR A 45 1.27 -7.65 7.44
N LEU A 46 2.56 -8.01 7.44
CA LEU A 46 3.42 -7.93 6.27
C LEU A 46 3.01 -8.91 5.16
N GLN A 47 2.64 -10.15 5.53
CA GLN A 47 2.10 -11.13 4.57
C GLN A 47 0.79 -10.66 3.96
N GLU A 48 -0.13 -10.12 4.76
CA GLU A 48 -1.43 -9.68 4.28
C GLU A 48 -1.30 -8.41 3.42
N ALA A 49 -0.41 -7.49 3.81
CA ALA A 49 -0.01 -6.35 2.99
C ALA A 49 0.56 -6.81 1.64
N LYS A 50 1.44 -7.82 1.62
CA LYS A 50 2.02 -8.38 0.39
C LYS A 50 0.98 -9.01 -0.54
N ARG A 51 0.01 -9.73 0.04
CA ARG A 51 -1.07 -10.37 -0.72
C ARG A 51 -1.98 -9.34 -1.38
N LEU A 52 -2.24 -8.22 -0.71
CA LEU A 52 -3.14 -7.16 -1.20
C LEU A 52 -2.44 -6.15 -2.11
N ALA A 53 -1.19 -5.82 -1.83
CA ALA A 53 -0.46 -4.77 -2.54
C ALA A 53 -0.11 -5.17 -3.97
N ARG A 54 0.34 -6.42 -4.19
CA ARG A 54 0.70 -6.93 -5.52
C ARG A 54 -0.42 -6.79 -6.56
N PRO A 55 -1.64 -7.34 -6.36
CA PRO A 55 -2.69 -7.23 -7.36
C PRO A 55 -3.09 -5.78 -7.61
N VAL A 56 -3.17 -4.93 -6.57
CA VAL A 56 -3.50 -3.51 -6.73
C VAL A 56 -2.42 -2.78 -7.53
N MET A 57 -1.15 -3.01 -7.22
CA MET A 57 -0.03 -2.37 -7.90
C MET A 57 0.01 -2.77 -9.38
N TYR A 58 0.00 -4.08 -9.68
CA TYR A 58 0.08 -4.56 -11.07
C TYR A 58 -1.14 -4.12 -11.88
N THR A 59 -2.36 -4.19 -11.32
CA THR A 59 -3.56 -3.72 -12.02
C THR A 59 -3.50 -2.22 -12.32
N SER A 60 -3.14 -1.39 -11.33
CA SER A 60 -2.99 0.05 -11.55
C SER A 60 -1.90 0.40 -12.57
N LEU A 61 -0.78 -0.34 -12.57
CA LEU A 61 0.33 -0.12 -13.50
C LEU A 61 -0.07 -0.50 -14.93
N SER A 62 -0.73 -1.64 -15.10
CA SER A 62 -1.25 -2.09 -16.40
C SER A 62 -2.32 -1.14 -16.94
N LEU A 63 -3.22 -0.65 -16.09
CA LEU A 63 -4.24 0.34 -16.46
C LEU A 63 -3.61 1.68 -16.84
N ALA A 64 -2.61 2.14 -16.10
CA ALA A 64 -1.88 3.36 -16.44
C ALA A 64 -1.14 3.22 -17.78
N ALA A 65 -0.48 2.09 -18.02
CA ALA A 65 0.19 1.82 -19.29
C ALA A 65 -0.81 1.73 -20.45
N ALA A 66 -1.95 1.05 -20.27
CA ALA A 66 -3.01 0.97 -21.27
C ALA A 66 -3.61 2.36 -21.56
N ALA A 67 -3.87 3.18 -20.54
CA ALA A 67 -4.36 4.54 -20.70
C ALA A 67 -3.38 5.43 -21.49
N ALA A 68 -2.07 5.29 -21.23
CA ALA A 68 -1.03 6.00 -21.96
C ALA A 68 -0.95 5.57 -23.43
N LEU A 69 -1.01 4.26 -23.71
CA LEU A 69 -1.04 3.74 -25.08
C LEU A 69 -2.29 4.19 -25.85
N LEU A 70 -3.46 4.18 -25.20
CA LEU A 70 -4.71 4.68 -25.80
C LEU A 70 -4.66 6.19 -26.07
N PHE A 71 -4.00 6.96 -25.19
CA PHE A 71 -3.78 8.37 -25.40
C PHE A 71 -2.88 8.65 -26.60
N LEU A 72 -1.74 7.95 -26.69
CA LEU A 72 -0.78 8.06 -27.79
C LEU A 72 -1.37 7.64 -29.15
N SER A 73 -2.32 6.70 -29.16
CA SER A 73 -3.01 6.24 -30.37
C SER A 73 -4.22 7.10 -30.76
N GLY A 74 -4.50 8.20 -30.05
CA GLY A 74 -5.56 9.14 -30.37
C GLY A 74 -6.96 8.75 -29.87
N PHE A 75 -7.10 7.66 -29.11
CA PHE A 75 -8.37 7.22 -28.52
C PHE A 75 -8.61 7.90 -27.17
N TYR A 76 -8.82 9.21 -27.18
CA TYR A 76 -8.94 10.04 -25.97
C TYR A 76 -10.08 9.61 -25.03
N ALA A 77 -11.25 9.23 -25.57
CA ALA A 77 -12.39 8.78 -24.76
C ALA A 77 -12.08 7.46 -24.01
N ALA A 78 -11.43 6.51 -24.68
CA ALA A 78 -11.02 5.25 -24.07
C ALA A 78 -9.90 5.45 -23.05
N SER A 79 -8.97 6.38 -23.32
CA SER A 79 -7.94 6.78 -22.36
C SER A 79 -8.53 7.40 -21.09
N ALA A 80 -9.54 8.27 -21.22
CA ALA A 80 -10.24 8.87 -20.08
C ALA A 80 -10.96 7.81 -19.23
N LEU A 81 -11.63 6.84 -19.86
CA LEU A 81 -12.27 5.71 -19.16
C LEU A 81 -11.23 4.85 -18.43
N ALA A 82 -10.12 4.50 -19.08
CA ALA A 82 -9.04 3.75 -18.46
C ALA A 82 -8.41 4.52 -17.27
N GLY A 83 -8.26 5.85 -17.40
CA GLY A 83 -7.83 6.72 -16.32
C GLY A 83 -8.79 6.73 -15.13
N LEU A 84 -10.11 6.83 -15.40
CA LEU A 84 -11.15 6.75 -14.37
C LEU A 84 -11.12 5.41 -13.63
N VAL A 85 -11.01 4.30 -14.36
CA VAL A 85 -10.89 2.96 -13.76
C VAL A 85 -9.62 2.86 -12.92
N CYS A 86 -8.50 3.43 -13.37
CA CYS A 86 -7.26 3.49 -12.59
C CYS A 86 -7.45 4.22 -11.24
N VAL A 87 -8.14 5.37 -11.25
CA VAL A 87 -8.47 6.13 -10.02
C VAL A 87 -9.34 5.31 -9.07
N VAL A 88 -10.34 4.59 -9.59
CA VAL A 88 -11.20 3.70 -8.78
C VAL A 88 -10.37 2.58 -8.13
N PHE A 89 -9.50 1.91 -8.89
CA PHE A 89 -8.61 0.88 -8.33
C PHE A 89 -7.66 1.45 -7.27
N PHE A 90 -7.15 2.66 -7.47
CA PHE A 90 -6.32 3.34 -6.49
C PHE A 90 -7.09 3.64 -5.20
N MET A 91 -8.32 4.13 -5.31
CA MET A 91 -9.22 4.37 -4.17
C MET A 91 -9.55 3.07 -3.42
N VAL A 92 -9.82 1.98 -4.13
CA VAL A 92 -10.06 0.66 -3.53
C VAL A 92 -8.81 0.17 -2.79
N GLY A 93 -7.64 0.31 -3.40
CA GLY A 93 -6.34 -0.01 -2.79
C GLY A 93 -6.09 0.79 -1.51
N TRP A 94 -6.36 2.10 -1.55
CA TRP A 94 -6.26 2.99 -0.39
C TRP A 94 -7.22 2.61 0.73
N ASN A 95 -8.46 2.29 0.38
CA ASN A 95 -9.48 1.88 1.36
C ASN A 95 -9.11 0.53 2.00
N ARG A 96 -8.62 -0.43 1.21
CA ARG A 96 -8.08 -1.71 1.73
C ARG A 96 -6.88 -1.50 2.64
N ARG A 97 -5.97 -0.58 2.31
CA ARG A 97 -4.85 -0.20 3.19
C ARG A 97 -5.35 0.33 4.53
N ARG A 98 -6.31 1.27 4.54
CA ARG A 98 -6.89 1.80 5.78
C ARG A 98 -7.52 0.69 6.61
N ARG A 99 -8.30 -0.19 5.98
CA ARG A 99 -8.91 -1.35 6.65
C ARG A 99 -7.86 -2.31 7.23
N LEU A 100 -6.76 -2.55 6.51
CA LEU A 100 -5.68 -3.42 6.98
C LEU A 100 -5.01 -2.85 8.24
N ILE A 101 -4.63 -1.57 8.21
CA ILE A 101 -4.02 -0.89 9.36
C ILE A 101 -4.97 -0.93 10.54
N HIS A 102 -6.24 -0.56 10.33
CA HIS A 102 -7.24 -0.55 11.39
C HIS A 102 -7.46 -1.95 11.97
N ARG A 103 -7.55 -2.99 11.14
CA ARG A 103 -7.70 -4.38 11.62
C ARG A 103 -6.56 -4.81 12.53
N PHE A 104 -5.32 -4.57 12.13
CA PHE A 104 -4.15 -4.98 12.92
C PHE A 104 -3.81 -4.03 14.07
N GLN A 105 -4.23 -2.77 14.01
CA GLN A 105 -4.20 -1.86 15.15
C GLN A 105 -5.07 -2.39 16.29
N PHE A 106 -6.31 -2.75 15.99
CA PHE A 106 -7.22 -3.31 16.99
C PHE A 106 -6.80 -4.69 17.50
N SER A 107 -6.18 -5.52 16.66
CA SER A 107 -5.59 -6.79 17.11
C SER A 107 -4.34 -6.60 17.99
N ALA A 108 -3.69 -5.44 17.95
CA ALA A 108 -2.52 -5.13 18.77
C ALA A 108 -2.87 -4.35 20.06
N THR A 109 -4.05 -3.71 20.11
CA THR A 109 -4.53 -2.94 21.28
C THR A 109 -5.67 -3.61 22.05
N GLY A 110 -6.18 -4.76 21.61
CA GLY A 110 -7.40 -5.37 22.15
C GLY A 110 -7.23 -6.78 22.70
N PHE A 111 -7.17 -6.84 24.04
CA PHE A 111 -7.53 -7.92 24.98
C PHE A 111 -6.82 -9.28 24.88
#